data_AF-A0AAQ2GBR0-F1
#
_entry.id   AF-A0AAQ2GBR0-F1
#
_cell.length_a   1.000
_cell.length_b   1.000
_cell.length_c   1.000
_cell.angle_alpha   90.00
_cell.angle_beta   90.00
_cell.angle_gamma   90.00
#
_symmetry.space_group_name_H-M   'P 1'
#
loop_
_entity.id
_entity.type
_entity.pdbx_description
1 polymer ?
#
loop_
_entity_poly.entity_id
_entity_poly.type
_entity_poly.pdbx_seq_one_letter_code
_entity_poly.pdbx_strand_id
1 'polypeptide(L)'
;MAPLITLYDNDLGTRRLLTQPRYVAPVGDIRVARGLDEASTMHQTLFGEYLSDLKDAYDIATSWWAGIIVSEEERHGSREKALEEAFNARVAGAASNPHVVWVVRRYWLKCVTVNVKAGEAEGVAAETFLLQWLIDAGETNPAKLIACMPYWPIGLDENGAWC
;
A
#
# COMPACT_ATOMS: atom_id res chain seq x y z
N MET A 1 -13.38 -6.18 -9.99
CA MET A 1 -11.91 -5.95 -10.09
C MET A 1 -11.25 -7.09 -10.83
N ALA A 2 -10.46 -6.77 -11.85
CA ALA A 2 -9.65 -7.75 -12.56
C ALA A 2 -8.54 -8.32 -11.64
N PRO A 3 -8.07 -9.57 -11.87
CA PRO A 3 -6.92 -10.10 -11.14
C PRO A 3 -5.65 -9.26 -11.37
N LEU A 4 -4.87 -9.06 -10.30
CA LEU A 4 -3.60 -8.34 -10.38
C LEU A 4 -2.55 -9.18 -11.14
N ILE A 5 -1.92 -8.59 -12.15
CA ILE A 5 -0.76 -9.19 -12.83
C ILE A 5 0.51 -8.84 -12.05
N THR A 6 1.11 -9.82 -11.39
CA THR A 6 2.34 -9.66 -10.60
C THR A 6 3.23 -10.89 -10.70
N LEU A 7 4.55 -10.70 -10.60
CA LEU A 7 5.54 -11.76 -10.44
C LEU A 7 5.96 -11.96 -8.98
N TYR A 8 5.48 -11.12 -8.06
CA TYR A 8 5.91 -11.12 -6.66
C TYR A 8 5.04 -12.00 -5.78
N ASP A 9 5.71 -12.67 -4.85
CA ASP A 9 5.07 -13.38 -3.75
C ASP A 9 4.42 -12.40 -2.77
N ASN A 10 3.11 -12.56 -2.59
CA ASN A 10 2.29 -11.70 -1.74
C ASN A 10 2.69 -11.80 -0.26
N ASP A 11 2.98 -13.01 0.22
CA ASP A 11 3.26 -13.24 1.65
C ASP A 11 4.64 -12.68 2.02
N LEU A 12 5.60 -12.76 1.10
CA LEU A 12 6.90 -12.08 1.26
C LEU A 12 6.72 -10.56 1.29
N GLY A 13 5.93 -10.00 0.38
CA GLY A 13 5.64 -8.57 0.32
C GLY A 13 4.97 -8.06 1.60
N THR A 14 3.94 -8.77 2.06
CA THR A 14 3.22 -8.44 3.30
C THR A 14 4.15 -8.47 4.52
N ARG A 15 4.90 -9.55 4.72
CA ARG A 15 5.84 -9.64 5.85
C ARG A 15 6.88 -8.53 5.84
N ARG A 16 7.43 -8.21 4.66
CA ARG A 16 8.37 -7.10 4.49
C ARG A 16 7.75 -5.78 4.93
N LEU A 17 6.59 -5.43 4.38
CA LEU A 17 5.97 -4.13 4.63
C LEU A 17 5.48 -3.98 6.09
N LEU A 18 4.92 -5.02 6.69
CA LEU A 18 4.47 -4.96 8.09
C LEU A 18 5.62 -4.85 9.11
N THR A 19 6.85 -5.19 8.71
CA THR A 19 8.03 -5.12 9.59
C THR A 19 8.90 -3.89 9.34
N GLN A 20 8.92 -3.36 8.12
CA GLN A 20 9.82 -2.29 7.68
C GLN A 20 9.80 -1.01 8.55
N PRO A 21 8.64 -0.47 8.98
CA PRO A 21 8.62 0.81 9.68
C PRO A 21 9.34 0.82 11.01
N ARG A 22 9.51 -0.34 11.65
CA ARG A 22 10.20 -0.48 12.94
C ARG A 22 11.67 -0.03 12.90
N TYR A 23 12.26 0.05 11.71
CA TYR A 23 13.66 0.45 11.52
C TYR A 23 13.84 1.95 11.28
N VAL A 24 12.78 2.68 10.97
CA VAL A 24 12.84 4.08 10.50
C VAL A 24 11.80 4.99 11.17
N ALA A 25 10.95 4.45 12.05
CA ALA A 25 9.92 5.23 12.71
C ALA A 25 10.52 6.34 13.58
N PRO A 26 9.94 7.55 13.56
CA PRO A 26 10.48 8.66 14.32
C PRO A 26 10.20 8.53 15.82
N VAL A 27 11.02 9.21 16.61
CA VAL A 27 10.85 9.27 18.06
C VAL A 27 9.53 9.97 18.36
N GLY A 28 8.66 9.30 19.13
CA GLY A 28 7.32 9.82 19.47
C GLY A 28 6.21 9.40 18.50
N ASP A 29 6.49 8.53 17.53
CA ASP A 29 5.44 7.93 16.71
C ASP A 29 4.52 7.04 17.54
N ILE A 30 3.24 7.37 17.56
CA ILE A 30 2.22 6.60 18.28
C ILE A 30 1.81 5.42 17.41
N ARG A 31 2.35 4.24 17.71
CA ARG A 31 2.13 3.02 16.92
C ARG A 31 1.66 1.88 17.81
N VAL A 32 0.41 1.48 17.65
CA VAL A 32 -0.10 0.23 18.25
C VAL A 32 -0.64 -0.65 17.12
N ALA A 33 -0.20 -1.90 17.10
CA ALA A 33 -0.79 -2.91 16.22
C ALA A 33 -2.14 -3.33 16.82
N ARG A 34 -3.21 -2.72 16.32
CA ARG A 34 -4.57 -2.87 16.84
C ARG A 34 -5.49 -3.39 15.73
N GLY A 35 -6.46 -4.23 16.10
CA GLY A 35 -7.49 -4.68 15.16
C GLY A 35 -8.40 -3.55 14.69
N LEU A 36 -9.06 -3.73 13.54
CA LEU A 36 -9.99 -2.74 13.00
C LEU A 36 -11.19 -2.49 13.95
N ASP A 37 -11.72 -3.56 14.54
CA ASP A 37 -12.86 -3.54 15.48
C ASP A 37 -12.51 -2.91 16.83
N GLU A 38 -11.26 -3.04 17.25
CA GLU A 38 -10.73 -2.44 18.48
C GLU A 38 -10.37 -0.95 18.32
N ALA A 39 -10.21 -0.46 17.09
CA ALA A 39 -9.77 0.89 16.81
C ALA A 39 -10.87 1.93 17.04
N SER A 40 -10.48 3.17 17.35
CA SER A 40 -11.45 4.25 17.51
C SER A 40 -12.28 4.49 16.24
N THR A 41 -13.50 5.02 16.41
CA THR A 41 -14.41 5.31 15.29
C THR A 41 -13.76 6.18 14.21
N MET A 42 -12.89 7.12 14.60
CA MET A 42 -12.15 7.95 13.65
C MET A 42 -11.26 7.13 12.71
N HIS A 43 -10.57 6.11 13.23
CA HIS A 43 -9.75 5.23 12.40
C HIS A 43 -10.59 4.30 11.53
N GLN A 44 -11.68 3.76 12.06
CA GLN A 44 -12.59 2.91 11.29
C GLN A 44 -13.20 3.68 10.10
N THR A 45 -13.66 4.92 10.33
CA THR A 45 -14.13 5.81 9.25
C THR A 45 -13.02 6.11 8.25
N LEU A 46 -11.81 6.44 8.72
CA LEU A 46 -10.67 6.70 7.85
C LEU A 46 -10.29 5.48 7.00
N PHE A 47 -10.41 4.26 7.53
CA PHE A 47 -10.16 3.04 6.79
C PHE A 47 -11.20 2.81 5.68
N GLY A 48 -12.47 3.13 5.94
CA GLY A 48 -13.51 3.12 4.91
C GLY A 48 -13.19 4.07 3.75
N GLU A 49 -12.74 5.29 4.05
CA GLU A 49 -12.28 6.24 3.03
C GLU A 49 -11.07 5.70 2.25
N TYR A 50 -10.07 5.16 2.96
CA TYR A 50 -8.88 4.55 2.37
C TYR A 50 -9.23 3.43 1.40
N LEU A 51 -10.09 2.50 1.82
CA LEU A 51 -10.47 1.36 1.02
C LEU A 51 -11.22 1.78 -0.25
N SER A 52 -12.08 2.81 -0.16
CA SER A 52 -12.76 3.38 -1.32
C SER A 52 -11.76 3.97 -2.31
N ASP A 53 -10.90 4.88 -1.85
CA ASP A 53 -9.89 5.53 -2.71
C ASP A 53 -8.90 4.51 -3.30
N LEU A 54 -8.54 3.47 -2.55
CA LEU A 54 -7.64 2.42 -3.01
C LEU A 54 -8.29 1.54 -4.08
N LYS A 55 -9.58 1.24 -3.99
CA LYS A 55 -10.31 0.48 -5.02
C LYS A 55 -10.36 1.25 -6.34
N ASP A 56 -10.61 2.55 -6.29
CA ASP A 56 -10.56 3.41 -7.47
C ASP A 56 -9.14 3.44 -8.07
N ALA A 57 -8.12 3.61 -7.23
CA ALA A 57 -6.72 3.57 -7.67
C ALA A 57 -6.32 2.20 -8.23
N TYR A 58 -6.87 1.10 -7.69
CA TYR A 58 -6.63 -0.26 -8.16
C TYR A 58 -7.13 -0.44 -9.58
N ASP A 59 -8.35 -0.01 -9.89
CA ASP A 59 -8.92 -0.17 -11.24
C ASP A 59 -8.14 0.64 -12.28
N ILE A 60 -7.71 1.86 -11.93
CA ILE A 60 -6.84 2.68 -12.78
C ILE A 60 -5.49 2.00 -13.00
N ALA A 61 -4.85 1.57 -11.91
CA ALA A 61 -3.50 1.04 -11.94
C ALA A 61 -3.42 -0.32 -12.66
N THR A 62 -4.40 -1.19 -12.46
CA THR A 62 -4.42 -2.51 -13.12
C THR A 62 -4.70 -2.40 -14.60
N SER A 63 -5.60 -1.51 -15.03
CA SER A 63 -5.83 -1.21 -16.44
C SER A 63 -4.59 -0.65 -17.12
N TRP A 64 -3.94 0.34 -16.49
CA TRP A 64 -2.68 0.91 -16.96
C TRP A 64 -1.57 -0.15 -17.10
N TRP A 65 -1.42 -1.01 -16.08
CA TRP A 65 -0.40 -2.05 -16.07
C TRP A 65 -0.64 -3.12 -17.14
N ALA A 66 -1.90 -3.54 -17.32
CA ALA A 66 -2.27 -4.46 -18.40
C ALA A 66 -1.93 -3.87 -19.77
N GLY A 67 -2.19 -2.58 -19.99
CA GLY A 67 -1.82 -1.88 -21.22
C GLY A 67 -0.31 -1.90 -21.49
N ILE A 68 0.52 -1.69 -20.47
CA ILE A 68 1.98 -1.80 -20.61
C ILE A 68 2.38 -3.20 -21.08
N ILE A 69 1.86 -4.25 -20.44
CA ILE A 69 2.28 -5.61 -20.79
C ILE A 69 1.79 -5.99 -22.20
N VAL A 70 0.59 -5.56 -22.61
CA VAL A 70 0.10 -5.75 -23.99
C VAL A 70 1.04 -5.06 -25.00
N SER A 71 1.47 -3.83 -24.72
CA SER A 71 2.43 -3.14 -25.60
C SER A 71 3.80 -3.84 -25.66
N GLU A 72 4.29 -4.39 -24.56
CA GLU A 72 5.54 -5.17 -24.57
C GLU A 72 5.34 -6.53 -25.28
N GLU A 73 4.17 -7.15 -25.19
CA GLU A 73 3.83 -8.35 -25.96
C GLU A 73 3.85 -8.09 -27.47
N GLU A 74 3.25 -7.00 -27.91
CA GLU A 74 3.26 -6.58 -29.32
C GLU A 74 4.69 -6.33 -29.81
N ARG A 75 5.56 -5.78 -28.96
CA ARG A 75 6.97 -5.52 -29.28
C ARG A 75 7.82 -6.79 -29.36
N HIS A 76 7.62 -7.73 -28.44
CA HIS A 76 8.51 -8.88 -28.25
C HIS A 76 7.93 -10.22 -28.77
N GLY A 77 6.65 -10.26 -29.13
CA GLY A 77 5.95 -11.46 -29.62
C GLY A 77 5.80 -12.57 -28.58
N SER A 78 6.04 -12.29 -27.30
CA SER A 78 5.98 -13.27 -26.21
C SER A 78 5.52 -12.62 -24.91
N ARG A 79 4.49 -13.20 -24.28
CA ARG A 79 3.98 -12.80 -22.96
C ARG A 79 5.03 -12.91 -21.87
N GLU A 80 5.86 -13.95 -21.90
CA GLU A 80 6.91 -14.17 -20.91
C GLU A 80 7.95 -13.04 -20.96
N LYS A 81 8.47 -12.74 -22.17
CA LYS A 81 9.40 -11.63 -22.38
C LYS A 81 8.78 -10.29 -22.03
N ALA A 82 7.51 -10.09 -22.38
CA ALA A 82 6.80 -8.86 -22.05
C ALA A 82 6.70 -8.62 -20.54
N LEU A 83 6.41 -9.68 -19.77
CA LEU A 83 6.40 -9.60 -18.31
C LEU A 83 7.80 -9.31 -17.76
N GLU A 84 8.82 -10.01 -18.25
CA GLU A 84 10.22 -9.79 -17.85
C GLU A 84 10.65 -8.33 -18.07
N GLU A 85 10.48 -7.82 -19.30
CA GLU A 85 10.85 -6.44 -19.65
C GLU A 85 10.04 -5.40 -18.86
N ALA A 86 8.73 -5.62 -18.72
CA ALA A 86 7.88 -4.71 -17.97
C ALA A 86 8.29 -4.64 -16.48
N PHE A 87 8.58 -5.78 -15.84
CA PHE A 87 9.00 -5.82 -14.43
C PHE A 87 10.45 -5.35 -14.23
N ASN A 88 11.34 -5.53 -15.21
CA ASN A 88 12.67 -4.92 -15.20
C ASN A 88 12.58 -3.38 -15.21
N ALA A 89 11.67 -2.82 -15.99
CA ALA A 89 11.44 -1.38 -16.03
C ALA A 89 10.66 -0.85 -14.81
N ARG A 90 9.72 -1.64 -14.27
CA ARG A 90 8.81 -1.24 -13.19
C ARG A 90 8.61 -2.36 -12.18
N VAL A 91 9.56 -2.44 -11.25
CA VAL A 91 9.67 -3.48 -10.21
C VAL A 91 8.44 -3.56 -9.29
N ALA A 92 7.54 -2.57 -9.21
CA ALA A 92 6.32 -2.69 -8.39
C ALA A 92 5.06 -3.01 -9.23
N GLY A 93 5.19 -3.21 -10.54
CA GLY A 93 4.07 -3.41 -11.46
C GLY A 93 2.99 -2.32 -11.29
N ALA A 94 1.72 -2.72 -11.19
CA ALA A 94 0.61 -1.79 -10.96
C ALA A 94 0.78 -0.92 -9.69
N ALA A 95 1.45 -1.41 -8.64
CA ALA A 95 1.65 -0.64 -7.40
C ALA A 95 2.59 0.56 -7.59
N SER A 96 3.37 0.59 -8.69
CA SER A 96 4.18 1.77 -9.06
C SER A 96 3.36 2.91 -9.66
N ASN A 97 2.06 2.71 -9.91
CA ASN A 97 1.21 3.74 -10.47
C ASN A 97 1.13 4.96 -9.52
N PRO A 98 1.31 6.19 -10.01
CA PRO A 98 1.29 7.40 -9.17
C PRO A 98 0.02 7.58 -8.33
N HIS A 99 -1.15 7.13 -8.82
CA HIS A 99 -2.40 7.21 -8.04
C HIS A 99 -2.35 6.31 -6.81
N VAL A 100 -1.83 5.09 -6.94
CA VAL A 100 -1.68 4.16 -5.81
C VAL A 100 -0.70 4.73 -4.78
N VAL A 101 0.46 5.23 -5.25
CA VAL A 101 1.48 5.86 -4.39
C VAL A 101 0.88 7.05 -3.63
N TRP A 102 0.11 7.89 -4.32
CA TRP A 102 -0.55 9.04 -3.71
C TRP A 102 -1.57 8.64 -2.63
N VAL A 103 -2.42 7.64 -2.90
CA VAL A 103 -3.38 7.12 -1.91
C VAL A 103 -2.64 6.61 -0.67
N VAL A 104 -1.62 5.78 -0.85
CA VAL A 104 -0.85 5.21 0.27
C VAL A 104 -0.21 6.31 1.13
N ARG A 105 0.46 7.29 0.52
CA ARG A 105 1.06 8.42 1.27
C ARG A 105 0.00 9.24 2.00
N ARG A 106 -1.09 9.57 1.32
CA ARG A 106 -2.18 10.37 1.89
C ARG A 106 -2.75 9.71 3.13
N TYR A 107 -3.05 8.42 3.08
CA TYR A 107 -3.67 7.72 4.19
C TYR A 107 -2.69 7.36 5.30
N TRP A 108 -1.40 7.19 4.99
CA TRP A 108 -0.35 7.15 6.02
C TRP A 108 -0.37 8.42 6.86
N LEU A 109 -0.29 9.60 6.21
CA LEU A 109 -0.24 10.89 6.90
C LEU A 109 -1.54 11.23 7.62
N LYS A 110 -2.70 10.88 7.04
CA LYS A 110 -3.99 10.99 7.74
C LYS A 110 -4.04 10.11 8.98
N CYS A 111 -3.54 8.87 8.92
CA CYS A 111 -3.50 7.97 10.08
C CYS A 111 -2.64 8.56 11.20
N VAL A 112 -1.44 9.05 10.88
CA VAL A 112 -0.56 9.76 11.85
C VAL A 112 -1.28 10.96 12.46
N THR A 113 -2.00 11.74 11.67
CA THR A 113 -2.79 12.89 12.16
C THR A 113 -3.91 12.46 13.11
N VAL A 114 -4.59 11.34 12.81
CA VAL A 114 -5.62 10.79 13.70
C VAL A 114 -5.01 10.25 15.00
N ASN A 115 -3.86 9.59 14.95
CA ASN A 115 -3.15 9.10 16.13
C ASN A 115 -2.85 10.24 17.12
N VAL A 116 -2.36 11.39 16.61
CA VAL A 116 -2.08 12.57 17.46
C VAL A 116 -3.35 13.06 18.18
N LYS A 117 -4.51 13.02 17.52
CA LYS A 117 -5.80 13.42 18.12
C LYS A 117 -6.35 12.38 19.10
N ALA A 118 -6.14 11.10 18.81
CA ALA A 118 -6.64 10.00 19.61
C ALA A 118 -5.80 9.74 20.87
N GLY A 119 -4.50 10.07 20.82
CA GLY A 119 -3.55 9.81 21.90
C GLY A 119 -2.99 8.39 21.89
N GLU A 120 -2.02 8.13 22.78
CA GLU A 120 -1.25 6.88 22.79
C GLU A 120 -2.10 5.62 22.97
N ALA A 121 -3.12 5.70 23.83
CA ALA A 121 -4.00 4.56 24.11
C ALA A 121 -4.77 4.08 22.87
N GLU A 122 -5.08 4.99 21.94
CA GLU A 122 -6.00 4.74 20.80
C GLU A 122 -5.29 4.81 19.44
N GLY A 123 -3.98 5.01 19.42
CA GLY A 123 -3.22 5.11 18.18
C GLY A 123 -3.14 3.79 17.41
N VAL A 124 -2.99 3.88 16.10
CA VAL A 124 -2.89 2.73 15.19
C VAL A 124 -1.63 2.86 14.35
N ALA A 125 -0.83 1.80 14.28
CA ALA A 125 0.35 1.77 13.43
C ALA A 125 -0.07 1.82 11.94
N ALA A 126 0.48 2.76 11.15
CA ALA A 126 0.02 3.03 9.79
C ALA A 126 0.14 1.84 8.82
N GLU A 127 1.15 0.98 8.98
CA GLU A 127 1.28 -0.29 8.25
C GLU A 127 0.20 -1.31 8.62
N THR A 128 -0.27 -1.29 9.87
CA THR A 128 -1.41 -2.11 10.29
C THR A 128 -2.68 -1.59 9.63
N PHE A 129 -2.91 -0.28 9.69
CA PHE A 129 -4.03 0.41 9.03
C PHE A 129 -4.06 0.17 7.51
N LEU A 130 -2.92 0.32 6.83
CA LEU A 130 -2.84 0.28 5.37
C LEU A 130 -2.78 -1.14 4.79
N LEU A 131 -2.35 -2.15 5.55
CA LEU A 131 -2.14 -3.49 5.00
C LEU A 131 -2.76 -4.60 5.84
N GLN A 132 -2.50 -4.64 7.15
CA GLN A 132 -3.05 -5.71 7.99
C GLN A 132 -4.59 -5.67 7.99
N TRP A 133 -5.19 -4.49 8.07
CA TRP A 133 -6.65 -4.35 8.04
C TRP A 133 -7.27 -4.75 6.70
N LEU A 134 -6.57 -4.57 5.58
CA LEU A 134 -7.03 -5.10 4.28
C LEU A 134 -7.07 -6.63 4.30
N ILE A 135 -6.04 -7.25 4.88
CA ILE A 135 -5.94 -8.72 5.00
C ILE A 135 -7.06 -9.24 5.89
N ASP A 136 -7.22 -8.65 7.07
CA ASP A 136 -8.22 -9.07 8.06
C ASP A 136 -9.65 -8.87 7.55
N ALA A 137 -9.90 -7.81 6.77
CA ALA A 137 -11.18 -7.54 6.12
C ALA A 137 -11.44 -8.42 4.87
N GLY A 138 -10.49 -9.27 4.46
CA GLY A 138 -10.62 -10.13 3.28
C GLY A 138 -10.48 -9.38 1.94
N GLU A 139 -9.99 -8.14 1.94
CA GLU A 139 -9.75 -7.31 0.77
C GLU A 139 -8.48 -7.79 0.03
N THR A 140 -8.60 -8.97 -0.59
CA THR A 140 -7.49 -9.75 -1.13
C THR A 140 -6.73 -9.03 -2.25
N ASN A 141 -7.45 -8.44 -3.19
CA ASN A 141 -6.82 -7.76 -4.34
C ASN A 141 -6.16 -6.43 -3.95
N PRO A 142 -6.80 -5.56 -3.14
CA PRO A 142 -6.14 -4.38 -2.59
C PRO A 142 -4.91 -4.73 -1.75
N ALA A 143 -5.00 -5.74 -0.86
CA ALA A 143 -3.86 -6.20 -0.07
C ALA A 143 -2.70 -6.65 -0.96
N LYS A 144 -2.98 -7.45 -2.01
CA LYS A 144 -1.97 -7.88 -3.00
C LYS A 144 -1.31 -6.73 -3.74
N LEU A 145 -2.10 -5.71 -4.11
CA LEU A 145 -1.56 -4.51 -4.76
C LEU A 145 -0.56 -3.80 -3.83
N ILE A 146 -0.92 -3.58 -2.56
CA ILE A 146 -0.03 -2.94 -1.59
C ILE A 146 1.22 -3.79 -1.34
N ALA A 147 1.10 -5.11 -1.19
CA ALA A 147 2.22 -6.02 -0.97
C ALA A 147 3.25 -6.03 -2.11
N CYS A 148 2.88 -5.60 -3.32
CA CYS A 148 3.80 -5.43 -4.44
C CYS A 148 4.74 -4.22 -4.28
N MET A 149 4.46 -3.28 -3.38
CA MET A 149 5.36 -2.15 -3.12
C MET A 149 6.66 -2.64 -2.46
N PRO A 150 7.84 -2.33 -3.02
CA PRO A 150 9.12 -2.77 -2.45
C PRO A 150 9.39 -2.14 -1.07
N TYR A 151 8.83 -0.96 -0.82
CA TYR A 151 8.92 -0.22 0.44
C TYR A 151 7.69 0.68 0.60
N TRP A 152 7.42 1.16 1.82
CA TRP A 152 6.44 2.20 2.05
C TRP A 152 6.89 3.52 1.41
N PRO A 153 6.11 4.15 0.51
CA PRO A 153 6.52 5.35 -0.22
C PRO A 153 6.46 6.64 0.62
N ILE A 154 6.90 6.57 1.88
CA ILE A 154 6.88 7.63 2.89
C ILE A 154 8.30 7.88 3.40
N GLY A 155 8.61 9.13 3.73
CA GLY A 155 9.91 9.53 4.27
C GLY A 155 9.79 10.28 5.59
N LEU A 156 10.93 10.78 6.08
CA LEU A 156 10.98 11.75 7.16
C LEU A 156 11.41 13.11 6.61
N ASP A 157 10.82 14.18 7.15
CA ASP A 157 11.25 15.55 6.88
C ASP A 157 12.51 15.92 7.70
N GLU A 158 12.94 17.19 7.58
CA GLU A 158 14.09 17.73 8.31
C GLU A 158 13.94 17.71 9.84
N ASN A 159 12.71 17.61 10.35
CA ASN A 159 12.39 17.54 11.76
C ASN A 159 12.21 16.10 12.26
N GLY A 160 12.36 15.11 11.37
CA GLY A 160 12.10 13.72 11.68
C GLY A 160 10.61 13.38 11.75
N ALA A 161 9.71 14.17 11.16
CA ALA A 161 8.28 13.84 11.06
C ALA A 161 7.97 13.13 9.73
N TRP A 162 6.95 12.27 9.69
CA TRP A 162 6.52 11.60 8.45
C TRP A 162 6.13 12.62 7.35
N CYS A 163 6.61 12.42 6.11
CA CYS A 163 6.31 13.27 4.93
C CYS A 163 6.13 12.49 3.60
#